data_AF-A0A7S1PSL1-F1
#
_entry.id   AF-A0A7S1PSL1-F1
#
_cell.length_a   1.000
_cell.length_b   1.000
_cell.length_c   1.000
_cell.angle_alpha   90.00
_cell.angle_beta   90.00
_cell.angle_gamma   90.00
#
_symmetry.space_group_name_H-M   'P 1'
#
loop_
_entity.id
_entity.type
_entity.pdbx_description
1 polymer ?
#
loop_
_entity_poly.entity_id
_entity_poly.type
_entity_poly.pdbx_seq_one_letter_code
_entity_poly.pdbx_strand_id
1 'polypeptide(L)'
;VGGAPEVPATWEAIHAAKTAAQELFAEGQVGDARQATSAALDAARRLLDKGANPIDGRCGDPVQGGEGSEAQGSDKQPHRPTVVEVEALIGVLHSNRSLLSMQQLQAGDTEALAFGPDAAWRLVLGDTDAALQADATNFKASFRRARALFELGDLEGALADATSVVDHYARTSATPNPEAAGLRDRILEALRKERRKWAEKGPARWNRAAAQEAPLITELAGSGGGAAAGAGG
;
A
#
# COMPACT_ATOMS: atom_id res chain seq x y z
N VAL A 1 10.45 -11.58 -26.31
CA VAL A 1 9.89 -10.55 -25.42
C VAL A 1 10.09 -9.22 -26.11
N GLY A 2 9.06 -8.70 -26.78
CA GLY A 2 9.11 -7.33 -27.29
C GLY A 2 8.94 -6.41 -26.09
N GLY A 3 9.97 -5.64 -25.75
CA GLY A 3 9.85 -4.64 -24.70
C GLY A 3 8.82 -3.60 -25.12
N ALA A 4 7.97 -3.16 -24.20
CA ALA A 4 7.08 -2.04 -24.45
C ALA A 4 7.88 -0.83 -24.97
N PRO A 5 7.37 -0.06 -25.93
CA PRO A 5 8.08 1.08 -26.49
C PRO A 5 8.43 2.08 -25.39
N GLU A 6 9.65 2.63 -25.45
CA GLU A 6 10.09 3.65 -24.49
C GLU A 6 9.22 4.91 -24.65
N VAL A 7 8.55 5.32 -23.56
CA VAL A 7 7.73 6.53 -23.53
C VAL A 7 8.63 7.75 -23.28
N PRO A 8 8.65 8.77 -24.16
CA PRO A 8 9.41 9.99 -23.92
C PRO A 8 9.03 10.65 -22.59
N ALA A 9 10.02 11.20 -21.88
CA ALA A 9 9.81 11.94 -20.63
C ALA A 9 9.31 13.37 -20.92
N THR A 10 8.14 13.48 -21.55
CA THR A 10 7.40 14.72 -21.82
C THR A 10 5.96 14.56 -21.32
N TRP A 11 5.34 15.67 -20.90
CA TRP A 11 3.99 15.64 -20.33
C TRP A 11 2.96 15.02 -21.28
N GLU A 12 3.00 15.42 -22.55
CA GLU A 12 2.10 14.93 -23.59
C GLU A 12 2.26 13.42 -23.84
N ALA A 13 3.50 12.92 -23.90
CA ALA A 13 3.76 11.50 -24.13
C ALA A 13 3.31 10.63 -22.94
N ILE A 14 3.50 11.11 -21.71
CA ILE A 14 3.02 10.39 -20.51
C ILE A 14 1.50 10.30 -20.52
N HIS A 15 0.80 11.40 -20.85
CA HIS A 15 -0.66 11.40 -20.97
C HIS A 15 -1.15 10.51 -22.11
N ALA A 16 -0.49 10.53 -23.27
CA ALA A 16 -0.81 9.64 -24.38
C ALA A 16 -0.64 8.17 -23.99
N ALA A 17 0.45 7.82 -23.31
CA ALA A 17 0.69 6.46 -22.82
C ALA A 17 -0.35 6.03 -21.78
N LYS A 18 -0.77 6.95 -20.89
CA LYS A 18 -1.87 6.70 -19.95
C LYS A 18 -3.18 6.42 -20.68
N THR A 19 -3.53 7.21 -21.69
CA THR A 19 -4.75 6.99 -22.50
C THR A 19 -4.69 5.66 -23.23
N ALA A 20 -3.56 5.35 -23.89
CA ALA A 20 -3.37 4.06 -24.55
C ALA A 20 -3.53 2.89 -23.57
N ALA A 21 -2.98 2.99 -22.35
CA ALA A 21 -3.19 1.98 -21.32
C ALA A 21 -4.67 1.79 -20.93
N GLN A 22 -5.47 2.87 -20.95
CA GLN A 22 -6.92 2.80 -20.69
C GLN A 22 -7.67 2.15 -21.85
N GLU A 23 -7.27 2.40 -23.09
CA GLU A 23 -7.83 1.77 -24.29
C GLU A 23 -7.54 0.26 -24.29
N LEU A 24 -6.27 -0.13 -24.08
CA LEU A 24 -5.86 -1.54 -23.95
C LEU A 24 -6.65 -2.26 -22.85
N PHE A 25 -6.87 -1.58 -21.72
CA PHE A 25 -7.68 -2.13 -20.64
C PHE A 25 -9.16 -2.33 -21.05
N ALA A 26 -9.74 -1.37 -21.76
CA ALA A 26 -11.11 -1.47 -22.28
C ALA A 26 -11.26 -2.62 -23.30
N GLU A 27 -10.19 -2.94 -24.04
CA GLU A 27 -10.12 -4.07 -24.96
C GLU A 27 -9.84 -5.42 -24.27
N GLY A 28 -9.64 -5.42 -22.95
CA GLY A 28 -9.32 -6.62 -22.16
C GLY A 28 -7.86 -7.06 -22.24
N GLN A 29 -6.98 -6.26 -22.84
CA GLN A 29 -5.53 -6.51 -22.94
C GLN A 29 -4.82 -6.07 -21.65
N VAL A 30 -5.12 -6.75 -20.54
CA VAL A 30 -4.67 -6.34 -19.18
C VAL A 30 -3.13 -6.32 -19.06
N GLY A 31 -2.43 -7.30 -19.67
CA GLY A 31 -0.97 -7.37 -19.65
C GLY A 31 -0.31 -6.18 -20.35
N ASP A 32 -0.77 -5.87 -21.56
CA ASP A 32 -0.27 -4.74 -22.35
C ASP A 32 -0.61 -3.40 -21.68
N ALA A 33 -1.82 -3.26 -21.15
CA ALA A 33 -2.21 -2.09 -20.35
C ALA A 33 -1.28 -1.88 -19.13
N ARG A 34 -0.87 -2.96 -18.45
CA ARG A 34 0.07 -2.87 -17.31
C ARG A 34 1.44 -2.42 -17.76
N GLN A 35 1.93 -2.95 -18.89
CA GLN A 35 3.23 -2.57 -19.44
C GLN A 35 3.23 -1.09 -19.86
N ALA A 36 2.19 -0.63 -20.57
CA ALA A 36 2.02 0.77 -20.95
C ALA A 36 1.95 1.70 -19.72
N THR A 37 1.23 1.30 -18.68
CA THR A 37 1.17 2.06 -17.41
C THR A 37 2.54 2.15 -16.74
N SER A 38 3.33 1.07 -16.74
CA SER A 38 4.69 1.07 -16.20
C SER A 38 5.62 1.99 -16.99
N ALA A 39 5.54 1.96 -18.31
CA ALA A 39 6.34 2.84 -19.17
C ALA A 39 5.99 4.33 -18.96
N ALA A 40 4.70 4.65 -18.79
CA ALA A 40 4.25 6.00 -18.44
C ALA A 40 4.79 6.45 -17.06
N LEU A 41 4.82 5.54 -16.09
CA LEU A 41 5.30 5.80 -14.73
C LEU A 41 6.82 6.07 -14.72
N ASP A 42 7.60 5.29 -15.45
CA ASP A 42 9.04 5.50 -15.62
C ASP A 42 9.32 6.83 -16.34
N ALA A 43 8.55 7.17 -17.38
CA ALA A 43 8.64 8.45 -18.06
C ALA A 43 8.30 9.65 -17.13
N ALA A 44 7.29 9.51 -16.27
CA ALA A 44 6.91 10.54 -15.30
C ALA A 44 7.99 10.77 -14.24
N ARG A 45 8.63 9.70 -13.73
CA ARG A 45 9.77 9.81 -12.81
C ARG A 45 10.95 10.52 -13.46
N ARG A 46 11.30 10.16 -14.70
CA ARG A 46 12.35 10.85 -15.46
C ARG A 46 12.03 12.33 -15.71
N LEU A 47 10.77 12.68 -15.92
CA LEU A 47 10.34 14.07 -16.07
C LEU A 47 10.53 14.84 -14.75
N LEU A 48 10.19 14.23 -13.63
CA LEU A 48 10.39 14.80 -12.29
C LEU A 48 11.88 15.04 -11.99
N ASP A 49 12.74 14.05 -12.29
CA ASP A 49 14.19 14.16 -12.09
C ASP A 49 14.81 15.29 -12.93
N LYS A 50 14.34 15.49 -14.16
CA LYS A 50 14.75 16.63 -15.01
C LYS A 50 14.30 17.98 -14.45
N GLY A 51 13.16 18.04 -13.78
CA GLY A 51 12.66 19.25 -13.13
C GLY A 51 13.41 19.57 -11.83
N ALA A 52 13.84 18.54 -11.11
CA ALA A 52 14.58 18.65 -9.85
C ALA A 52 16.07 18.99 -10.03
N ASN A 53 16.64 18.69 -11.20
CA ASN A 53 18.01 19.05 -11.57
C ASN A 53 18.00 20.31 -12.46
N PRO A 54 18.16 21.52 -11.89
CA PRO A 54 18.47 22.70 -12.68
C PRO A 54 19.91 22.56 -13.18
N ILE A 55 20.12 21.78 -14.25
CA ILE A 55 21.42 21.71 -14.91
C ILE A 55 21.65 23.06 -15.61
N ASP A 56 22.56 23.83 -15.01
CA ASP A 56 23.36 24.93 -15.55
C ASP A 56 22.65 26.09 -16.26
N GLY A 57 22.52 27.20 -15.54
CA GLY A 57 23.63 28.18 -15.55
C GLY A 57 24.13 28.72 -16.90
N ARG A 58 23.40 28.62 -18.01
CA ARG A 58 23.73 29.42 -19.21
C ARG A 58 23.17 30.83 -19.06
N CYS A 59 24.02 31.69 -18.52
CA CYS A 59 24.20 33.05 -19.01
C CYS A 59 24.26 33.01 -20.54
N GLY A 60 23.13 33.33 -21.20
CA GLY A 60 23.08 33.70 -22.60
C GLY A 60 22.69 35.17 -22.64
N ASP A 61 23.63 35.99 -23.10
CA ASP A 61 23.52 37.45 -23.17
C ASP A 61 22.22 37.97 -23.79
N PRO A 62 21.75 39.16 -23.39
CA PRO A 62 20.63 39.82 -24.05
C PRO A 62 21.08 40.32 -25.44
N VAL A 63 20.79 39.55 -26.49
CA VAL A 63 20.82 40.07 -27.86
C VAL A 63 19.59 40.94 -28.07
N GLN A 64 19.83 42.24 -28.03
CA GLN A 64 18.89 43.32 -28.27
C GLN A 64 18.81 43.58 -29.78
N GLY A 65 17.59 43.66 -30.32
CA GLY A 65 17.31 44.38 -31.58
C GLY A 65 16.74 43.53 -32.72
N GLY A 66 15.44 43.72 -32.97
CA GLY A 66 14.76 43.15 -34.13
C GLY A 66 13.26 43.44 -34.10
N GLU A 67 12.88 44.71 -34.22
CA GLU A 67 11.48 45.11 -34.43
C GLU A 67 11.02 44.63 -35.81
N GLY A 68 9.97 43.81 -35.86
CA GLY A 68 9.41 43.38 -37.14
C GLY A 68 8.28 42.36 -37.06
N SER A 69 7.06 42.88 -37.17
CA SER A 69 5.90 42.26 -37.81
C SER A 69 4.99 41.35 -36.96
N GLU A 70 3.78 41.89 -36.77
CA GLU A 70 2.61 41.29 -36.16
C GLU A 70 2.07 40.11 -36.99
N ALA A 71 2.18 38.90 -36.45
CA ALA A 71 1.35 37.77 -36.83
C ALA A 71 0.73 37.19 -35.55
N GLN A 72 -0.51 37.59 -35.24
CA GLN A 72 -1.32 37.03 -34.17
C GLN A 72 -1.77 35.60 -34.55
N GLY A 73 -0.82 34.66 -34.57
CA GLY A 73 -1.11 33.26 -34.30
C GLY A 73 -1.13 33.11 -32.78
N SER A 74 -2.20 32.55 -32.20
CA SER A 74 -2.24 32.23 -30.78
C SER A 74 -1.22 31.13 -30.51
N ASP A 75 0.02 31.52 -30.27
CA ASP A 75 1.15 30.64 -30.00
C ASP A 75 0.93 30.05 -28.62
N LYS A 76 0.21 28.92 -28.58
CA LYS A 76 -0.03 28.17 -27.34
C LYS A 76 1.31 27.58 -26.92
N GLN A 77 2.03 28.29 -26.08
CA GLN A 77 3.24 27.73 -25.48
C GLN A 77 2.91 26.37 -24.85
N PRO A 78 3.73 25.34 -25.10
CA PRO A 78 3.47 24.00 -24.57
C PRO A 78 3.42 24.06 -23.04
N HIS A 79 2.36 23.49 -22.45
CA HIS A 79 2.15 23.47 -21.00
C HIS A 79 3.33 22.77 -20.32
N ARG A 80 3.99 23.47 -19.39
CA ARG A 80 5.04 22.90 -18.56
C ARG A 80 4.41 22.48 -17.23
N PRO A 81 4.33 21.17 -16.91
CA PRO A 81 3.76 20.72 -15.66
C PRO A 81 4.65 21.12 -14.48
N THR A 82 3.99 21.42 -13.37
CA THR A 82 4.60 21.60 -12.05
C THR A 82 4.98 20.25 -11.44
N VAL A 83 5.87 20.26 -10.45
CA VAL A 83 6.24 19.06 -9.67
C VAL A 83 5.00 18.38 -9.08
N VAL A 84 4.09 19.17 -8.50
CA VAL A 84 2.86 18.67 -7.88
C VAL A 84 1.95 17.98 -8.89
N GLU A 85 1.81 18.51 -10.11
CA GLU A 85 1.04 17.85 -11.18
C GLU A 85 1.66 16.50 -11.60
N VAL A 86 2.98 16.42 -11.68
CA VAL A 86 3.68 15.17 -12.01
C VAL A 86 3.54 14.14 -10.89
N GLU A 87 3.70 14.54 -9.62
CA GLU A 87 3.52 13.66 -8.46
C GLU A 87 2.07 13.14 -8.36
N ALA A 88 1.08 14.01 -8.57
CA ALA A 88 -0.32 13.61 -8.61
C ALA A 88 -0.58 12.59 -9.73
N LEU A 89 0.00 12.80 -10.91
CA LEU A 89 -0.10 11.86 -12.03
C LEU A 89 0.56 10.51 -11.70
N ILE A 90 1.74 10.51 -11.06
CA ILE A 90 2.42 9.30 -10.60
C ILE A 90 1.51 8.51 -9.64
N GLY A 91 0.85 9.18 -8.69
CA GLY A 91 -0.14 8.56 -7.81
C GLY A 91 -1.29 7.87 -8.56
N VAL A 92 -1.83 8.54 -9.59
CA VAL A 92 -2.87 7.97 -10.46
C VAL A 92 -2.35 6.74 -11.23
N LEU A 93 -1.13 6.81 -11.77
CA LEU A 93 -0.53 5.69 -12.50
C LEU A 93 -0.27 4.48 -11.61
N HIS A 94 0.20 4.69 -10.38
CA HIS A 94 0.31 3.63 -9.37
C HIS A 94 -1.07 3.02 -9.03
N SER A 95 -2.11 3.85 -8.85
CA SER A 95 -3.47 3.35 -8.63
C SER A 95 -3.96 2.49 -9.79
N ASN A 96 -3.69 2.89 -11.04
CA ASN A 96 -4.05 2.12 -12.23
C ASN A 96 -3.26 0.81 -12.32
N ARG A 97 -1.94 0.84 -12.09
CA ARG A 97 -1.10 -0.35 -12.17
C ARG A 97 -1.48 -1.39 -11.10
N SER A 98 -1.84 -0.96 -9.88
CA SER A 98 -2.31 -1.88 -8.84
C SER A 98 -3.59 -2.64 -9.26
N LEU A 99 -4.51 -1.98 -9.98
CA LEU A 99 -5.72 -2.63 -10.51
C LEU A 99 -5.36 -3.72 -11.53
N LEU A 100 -4.51 -3.38 -12.49
CA LEU A 100 -4.11 -4.27 -13.58
C LEU A 100 -3.36 -5.49 -13.03
N SER A 101 -2.39 -5.27 -12.14
CA SER A 101 -1.65 -6.33 -11.46
C SER A 101 -2.58 -7.25 -10.66
N MET A 102 -3.56 -6.69 -9.95
CA MET A 102 -4.55 -7.48 -9.21
C MET A 102 -5.44 -8.32 -10.15
N GLN A 103 -5.81 -7.82 -11.32
CA GLN A 103 -6.58 -8.60 -12.30
C GLN A 103 -5.76 -9.73 -12.92
N GLN A 104 -4.49 -9.49 -13.25
CA GLN A 104 -3.58 -10.55 -13.72
C GLN A 104 -3.42 -11.67 -12.69
N LEU A 105 -3.29 -11.31 -11.41
CA LEU A 105 -3.26 -12.26 -10.30
C LEU A 105 -4.53 -13.12 -10.23
N GLN A 106 -5.70 -12.51 -10.39
CA GLN A 106 -6.98 -13.23 -10.41
C GLN A 106 -7.14 -14.13 -11.63
N ALA A 107 -6.58 -13.72 -12.77
CA ALA A 107 -6.57 -14.50 -14.00
C ALA A 107 -5.54 -15.65 -13.99
N GLY A 108 -4.67 -15.72 -12.98
CA GLY A 108 -3.59 -16.70 -12.94
C GLY A 108 -2.52 -16.47 -14.02
N ASP A 109 -2.31 -15.21 -14.41
CA ASP A 109 -1.34 -14.82 -15.42
C ASP A 109 0.07 -15.29 -15.04
N THR A 110 0.67 -16.13 -15.90
CA THR A 110 1.96 -16.76 -15.64
C THR A 110 3.12 -15.78 -15.60
N GLU A 111 3.04 -14.66 -16.34
CA GLU A 111 4.07 -13.63 -16.33
C GLU A 111 4.00 -12.85 -15.01
N ALA A 112 2.79 -12.47 -14.59
CA ALA A 112 2.60 -11.79 -13.31
C ALA A 112 3.03 -12.68 -12.12
N LEU A 113 2.85 -13.99 -12.24
CA LEU A 113 3.22 -14.98 -11.23
C LEU A 113 4.64 -15.56 -11.37
N ALA A 114 5.47 -15.04 -12.29
CA ALA A 114 6.79 -15.60 -12.58
C ALA A 114 7.71 -15.66 -11.34
N PHE A 115 7.53 -14.75 -10.39
CA PHE A 115 8.28 -14.69 -9.13
C PHE A 115 7.50 -15.20 -7.91
N GLY A 116 6.35 -15.84 -8.16
CA GLY A 116 5.44 -16.35 -7.15
C GLY A 116 4.36 -15.37 -6.69
N PRO A 117 3.27 -15.88 -6.07
CA PRO A 117 2.12 -15.08 -5.68
C PRO A 117 2.47 -13.99 -4.64
N ASP A 118 3.31 -14.30 -3.65
CA ASP A 118 3.70 -13.33 -2.62
C ASP A 118 4.45 -12.13 -3.21
N ALA A 119 5.34 -12.36 -4.18
CA ALA A 119 6.08 -11.27 -4.83
C ALA A 119 5.12 -10.37 -5.61
N ALA A 120 4.16 -10.97 -6.32
CA ALA A 120 3.17 -10.23 -7.07
C ALA A 120 2.20 -9.44 -6.17
N TRP A 121 1.77 -9.98 -5.03
CA TRP A 121 0.98 -9.23 -4.04
C TRP A 121 1.76 -8.08 -3.39
N ARG A 122 3.07 -8.23 -3.17
CA ARG A 122 3.93 -7.12 -2.71
C ARG A 122 4.05 -6.00 -3.74
N LEU A 123 4.04 -6.31 -5.04
CA LEU A 123 3.98 -5.29 -6.09
C LEU A 123 2.66 -4.50 -6.03
N VAL A 124 1.53 -5.19 -5.85
CA VAL A 124 0.22 -4.53 -5.65
C VAL A 124 0.26 -3.62 -4.42
N LEU A 125 0.80 -4.12 -3.30
CA LEU A 125 0.93 -3.36 -2.06
C LEU A 125 1.74 -2.07 -2.26
N GLY A 126 2.94 -2.17 -2.86
CA GLY A 126 3.78 -1.00 -3.12
C GLY A 126 3.11 0.03 -4.04
N ASP A 127 2.38 -0.42 -5.07
CA ASP A 127 1.60 0.49 -5.91
C ASP A 127 0.45 1.16 -5.15
N THR A 128 -0.26 0.43 -4.29
CA THR A 128 -1.33 1.02 -3.50
C THR A 128 -0.83 2.00 -2.45
N ASP A 129 0.33 1.75 -1.84
CA ASP A 129 0.94 2.69 -0.89
C ASP A 129 1.36 3.99 -1.58
N ALA A 130 2.01 3.89 -2.74
CA ALA A 130 2.38 5.08 -3.53
C ALA A 130 1.13 5.87 -3.98
N ALA A 131 0.05 5.19 -4.38
CA ALA A 131 -1.20 5.84 -4.73
C ALA A 131 -1.85 6.55 -3.54
N LEU A 132 -1.83 5.93 -2.35
CA LEU A 132 -2.41 6.50 -1.12
C LEU A 132 -1.55 7.62 -0.52
N GLN A 133 -0.24 7.59 -0.74
CA GLN A 133 0.65 8.70 -0.39
C GLN A 133 0.34 9.96 -1.23
N ALA A 134 0.01 9.78 -2.51
CA ALA A 134 -0.41 10.86 -3.39
C ALA A 134 -1.85 11.34 -3.12
N ASP A 135 -2.76 10.41 -2.81
CA ASP A 135 -4.15 10.70 -2.47
C ASP A 135 -4.67 9.72 -1.42
N ALA A 136 -4.69 10.15 -0.16
CA ALA A 136 -5.17 9.35 0.97
C ALA A 136 -6.67 9.03 0.89
N THR A 137 -7.43 9.75 0.04
CA THR A 137 -8.86 9.52 -0.17
C THR A 137 -9.15 8.57 -1.33
N ASN A 138 -8.11 7.94 -1.90
CA ASN A 138 -8.27 6.94 -2.94
C ASN A 138 -8.76 5.60 -2.37
N PHE A 139 -10.06 5.52 -2.06
CA PHE A 139 -10.69 4.33 -1.49
C PHE A 139 -10.61 3.09 -2.42
N LYS A 140 -10.44 3.29 -3.73
CA LYS A 140 -10.16 2.19 -4.67
C LYS A 140 -8.77 1.59 -4.42
N ALA A 141 -7.75 2.43 -4.18
CA ALA A 141 -6.42 1.97 -3.80
C ALA A 141 -6.43 1.32 -2.40
N SER A 142 -7.14 1.90 -1.43
CA SER A 142 -7.30 1.31 -0.08
C SER A 142 -7.95 -0.08 -0.13
N PHE A 143 -8.99 -0.27 -0.95
CA PHE A 143 -9.58 -1.60 -1.14
C PHE A 143 -8.59 -2.63 -1.70
N ARG A 144 -7.79 -2.24 -2.70
CA ARG A 144 -6.75 -3.11 -3.29
C ARG A 144 -5.64 -3.40 -2.29
N ARG A 145 -5.26 -2.42 -1.47
CA ARG A 145 -4.28 -2.60 -0.39
C ARG A 145 -4.80 -3.60 0.65
N ALA A 146 -6.05 -3.46 1.08
CA ALA A 146 -6.69 -4.41 1.98
C ALA A 146 -6.61 -5.85 1.46
N ARG A 147 -6.86 -6.02 0.16
CA ARG A 147 -6.78 -7.34 -0.48
C ARG A 147 -5.34 -7.86 -0.53
N ALA A 148 -4.37 -7.03 -0.92
CA ALA A 148 -2.97 -7.44 -0.94
C ALA A 148 -2.46 -7.82 0.46
N LEU A 149 -2.79 -7.03 1.48
CA LEU A 149 -2.45 -7.33 2.88
C LEU A 149 -3.08 -8.63 3.36
N PHE A 150 -4.36 -8.87 3.03
CA PHE A 150 -5.04 -10.12 3.36
C PHE A 150 -4.35 -11.34 2.75
N GLU A 151 -3.97 -11.26 1.49
CA GLU A 151 -3.26 -12.34 0.78
C GLU A 151 -1.82 -12.55 1.30
N LEU A 152 -1.19 -11.48 1.80
CA LEU A 152 0.12 -11.53 2.47
C LEU A 152 0.05 -11.94 3.95
N GLY A 153 -1.15 -12.12 4.51
CA GLY A 153 -1.38 -12.51 5.90
C GLY A 153 -1.31 -11.38 6.92
N ASP A 154 -1.19 -10.12 6.50
CA ASP A 154 -1.32 -8.97 7.39
C ASP A 154 -2.81 -8.64 7.60
N LEU A 155 -3.44 -9.40 8.50
CA LEU A 155 -4.88 -9.32 8.72
C LEU A 155 -5.32 -8.03 9.44
N GLU A 156 -4.46 -7.43 10.27
CA GLU A 156 -4.78 -6.20 10.99
C GLU A 156 -4.79 -5.00 10.04
N GLY A 157 -3.73 -4.86 9.23
CA GLY A 157 -3.67 -3.83 8.19
C GLY A 157 -4.80 -3.99 7.17
N ALA A 158 -5.06 -5.23 6.74
CA ALA A 158 -6.17 -5.53 5.82
C ALA A 158 -7.53 -5.10 6.40
N LEU A 159 -7.78 -5.37 7.69
CA LEU A 159 -9.05 -5.02 8.34
C LEU A 159 -9.25 -3.51 8.42
N ALA A 160 -8.20 -2.75 8.74
CA ALA A 160 -8.25 -1.31 8.83
C ALA A 160 -8.67 -0.68 7.49
N ASP A 161 -8.01 -1.08 6.40
CA ASP A 161 -8.33 -0.58 5.06
C ASP A 161 -9.73 -1.01 4.61
N ALA A 162 -10.09 -2.30 4.76
CA ALA A 162 -11.40 -2.80 4.36
C ALA A 162 -12.53 -2.09 5.11
N THR A 163 -12.35 -1.80 6.40
CA THR A 163 -13.31 -1.06 7.21
C THR A 163 -13.46 0.39 6.73
N SER A 164 -12.35 1.07 6.48
CA SER A 164 -12.35 2.45 5.94
C SER A 164 -13.13 2.55 4.63
N VAL A 165 -12.93 1.59 3.71
CA VAL A 165 -13.66 1.51 2.44
C VAL A 165 -15.16 1.29 2.66
N VAL A 166 -15.54 0.31 3.49
CA VAL A 166 -16.96 0.03 3.77
C VAL A 166 -17.64 1.26 4.37
N ASP A 167 -17.00 1.91 5.34
CA ASP A 167 -17.52 3.09 6.01
C ASP A 167 -17.67 4.27 5.05
N HIS A 168 -16.72 4.45 4.12
CA HIS A 168 -16.84 5.47 3.08
C HIS A 168 -18.07 5.23 2.21
N TYR A 169 -18.21 4.05 1.61
CA TYR A 169 -19.33 3.75 0.72
C TYR A 169 -20.68 3.78 1.44
N ALA A 170 -20.75 3.39 2.72
CA ALA A 170 -21.96 3.50 3.51
C ALA A 170 -22.40 4.96 3.74
N ARG A 171 -21.45 5.90 3.79
CA ARG A 171 -21.73 7.35 3.98
C ARG A 171 -22.00 8.09 2.68
N THR A 172 -21.31 7.73 1.60
CA THR A 172 -21.27 8.54 0.37
C THR A 172 -22.10 7.97 -0.77
N SER A 173 -22.41 6.66 -0.74
CA SER A 173 -23.05 5.97 -1.85
C SER A 173 -24.40 5.40 -1.45
N ALA A 174 -25.39 5.52 -2.34
CA ALA A 174 -26.72 4.95 -2.14
C ALA A 174 -26.70 3.40 -2.11
N THR A 175 -25.68 2.80 -2.73
CA THR A 175 -25.45 1.36 -2.75
C THR A 175 -24.18 1.03 -1.96
N PRO A 176 -24.25 0.19 -0.92
CA PRO A 176 -23.07 -0.34 -0.25
C PRO A 176 -22.19 -1.10 -1.23
N ASN A 177 -20.87 -1.11 -1.02
CA ASN A 177 -19.95 -1.92 -1.80
C ASN A 177 -19.93 -3.37 -1.25
N PRO A 178 -20.58 -4.35 -1.91
CA PRO A 178 -20.69 -5.71 -1.39
C PRO A 178 -19.34 -6.45 -1.39
N GLU A 179 -18.43 -6.10 -2.30
CA GLU A 179 -17.10 -6.71 -2.36
C GLU A 179 -16.25 -6.29 -1.16
N ALA A 180 -16.30 -5.00 -0.80
CA ALA A 180 -15.60 -4.49 0.38
C ALA A 180 -16.12 -5.11 1.68
N ALA A 181 -17.45 -5.23 1.81
CA ALA A 181 -18.07 -5.90 2.95
C ALA A 181 -17.67 -7.38 3.02
N GLY A 182 -17.74 -8.11 1.90
CA GLY A 182 -17.33 -9.51 1.84
C GLY A 182 -15.84 -9.73 2.11
N LEU A 183 -14.96 -8.81 1.69
CA LEU A 183 -13.55 -8.85 2.04
C LEU A 183 -13.34 -8.65 3.55
N ARG A 184 -13.98 -7.64 4.15
CA ARG A 184 -13.93 -7.38 5.59
C ARG A 184 -14.37 -8.61 6.41
N ASP A 185 -15.45 -9.25 6.00
CA ASP A 185 -15.98 -10.43 6.71
C ASP A 185 -15.02 -11.63 6.63
N ARG A 186 -14.37 -11.84 5.48
CA ARG A 186 -13.32 -12.86 5.32
C ARG A 186 -12.10 -12.59 6.20
N ILE A 187 -11.67 -11.32 6.32
CA ILE A 187 -10.57 -10.92 7.19
C ILE A 187 -10.91 -11.19 8.67
N LEU A 188 -12.11 -10.80 9.11
CA LEU A 188 -12.58 -11.06 10.47
C LEU A 188 -12.61 -12.56 10.80
N GLU A 189 -13.04 -13.38 9.83
CA GLU A 189 -13.05 -14.83 10.00
C GLU A 189 -11.63 -15.42 10.08
N ALA A 190 -10.70 -14.92 9.26
CA ALA A 190 -9.29 -15.31 9.34
C ALA A 190 -8.69 -14.97 10.72
N LEU A 191 -8.94 -13.76 11.24
CA LEU A 191 -8.51 -13.34 12.58
C LEU A 191 -9.07 -14.25 13.68
N ARG A 192 -10.35 -14.64 13.59
CA ARG A 192 -10.95 -15.59 14.54
C ARG A 192 -10.25 -16.95 14.51
N LYS A 193 -9.93 -17.45 13.31
CA LYS A 193 -9.22 -18.73 13.15
C LYS A 193 -7.80 -18.67 13.69
N GLU A 194 -7.07 -17.59 13.42
CA GLU A 194 -5.74 -17.39 14.01
C GLU A 194 -5.80 -17.35 15.54
N ARG A 195 -6.73 -16.59 16.09
CA ARG A 195 -6.92 -16.51 17.54
C ARG A 195 -7.23 -17.87 18.16
N ARG A 196 -8.08 -18.70 17.52
CA ARG A 196 -8.38 -20.07 17.99
C ARG A 196 -7.16 -20.98 17.92
N LYS A 197 -6.42 -20.95 16.81
CA LYS A 197 -5.18 -21.73 16.61
C LYS A 197 -4.15 -21.47 17.71
N TRP A 198 -4.04 -20.21 18.17
CA TRP A 198 -3.12 -19.84 19.23
C TRP A 198 -3.71 -20.00 20.64
N ALA A 199 -5.03 -19.89 20.82
CA ALA A 199 -5.69 -20.15 22.11
C ALA A 199 -5.69 -21.64 22.49
N GLU A 200 -5.87 -22.55 21.52
CA GLU A 200 -5.84 -24.00 21.74
C GLU A 200 -4.45 -24.53 22.10
N LYS A 201 -3.38 -23.80 21.77
CA LYS A 201 -2.03 -24.14 22.23
C LYS A 201 -1.85 -23.99 23.75
N GLY A 202 -2.80 -23.35 24.45
CA GLY A 202 -2.89 -23.26 25.90
C GLY A 202 -1.64 -22.68 26.60
N PRO A 203 -1.71 -22.35 27.89
CA PRO A 203 -0.49 -22.24 28.68
C PRO A 203 0.18 -23.62 28.66
N ALA A 204 1.44 -23.66 28.23
CA ALA A 204 2.20 -24.88 28.14
C ALA A 204 2.09 -25.67 29.45
N ARG A 205 1.81 -26.98 29.35
CA ARG A 205 1.47 -27.86 30.50
C ARG A 205 2.51 -27.88 31.63
N TRP A 206 3.72 -27.34 31.41
CA TRP A 206 4.73 -27.20 32.45
C TRP A 206 4.30 -26.27 33.60
N ASN A 207 3.35 -25.35 33.37
CA ASN A 207 2.80 -24.47 34.42
C ASN A 207 1.62 -25.08 35.20
N ARG A 208 1.17 -26.30 34.88
CA ARG A 208 -0.01 -26.90 35.54
C ARG A 208 0.35 -27.65 36.83
N ALA A 209 1.63 -27.92 37.10
CA ALA A 209 2.08 -28.58 38.33
C ALA A 209 2.26 -27.61 39.52
N ALA A 210 2.41 -26.30 39.28
CA ALA A 210 2.65 -25.33 40.36
C ALA A 210 1.36 -24.83 41.05
N ALA A 211 0.17 -25.18 40.54
CA ALA A 211 -1.12 -24.71 41.07
C ALA A 211 -1.84 -25.74 41.95
N GLN A 212 -1.22 -26.89 42.26
CA GLN A 212 -1.80 -27.95 43.09
C GLN A 212 -0.91 -28.39 44.27
N GLU A 213 0.04 -27.57 44.71
CA GLU A 213 0.71 -27.76 46.00
C GLU A 213 0.25 -26.72 47.02
N ALA A 214 -0.65 -27.20 47.88
CA ALA A 214 -1.01 -26.86 49.25
C ALA A 214 -0.48 -25.56 49.94
N PRO A 215 -1.30 -24.95 50.82
CA PRO A 215 -0.82 -23.99 51.81
C PRO A 215 0.00 -24.70 52.91
N LEU A 216 1.32 -24.61 52.84
CA LEU A 216 2.24 -25.12 53.87
C LEU A 216 2.81 -23.97 54.72
N ILE A 217 1.94 -23.28 55.46
CA ILE A 217 2.33 -22.61 56.71
C ILE A 217 1.27 -22.96 57.75
N THR A 218 1.41 -24.15 58.32
CA THR A 218 0.75 -24.52 59.58
C THR A 218 1.74 -24.25 60.71
N GLU A 219 1.29 -23.51 61.71
CA GLU A 219 2.04 -23.06 62.87
C GLU A 219 2.75 -24.20 63.62
N LEU A 220 4.01 -23.96 64.02
CA LEU A 220 4.70 -24.76 65.02
C LEU A 220 4.68 -24.01 66.35
N ALA A 221 3.61 -24.21 67.12
CA ALA A 221 3.60 -23.98 68.55
C ALA A 221 4.36 -25.14 69.24
N GLY A 222 5.37 -24.79 70.03
CA GLY A 222 6.06 -25.65 71.00
C GLY A 222 7.00 -24.76 71.81
N SER A 223 6.66 -24.28 73.01
CA SER A 223 6.40 -24.98 74.28
C SER A 223 7.59 -25.82 74.75
N GLY A 224 8.25 -25.29 75.79
CA GLY A 224 9.30 -25.90 76.62
C GLY A 224 10.33 -24.82 76.98
N GLY A 225 10.56 -24.38 78.22
CA GLY A 225 10.15 -24.85 79.54
C GLY A 225 11.32 -24.62 80.51
N GLY A 226 11.06 -24.02 81.69
CA GLY A 226 11.94 -24.01 82.88
C GLY A 226 12.95 -22.85 82.95
N ALA A 227 12.80 -21.83 83.79
CA ALA A 227 12.88 -21.76 85.26
C ALA A 227 14.30 -21.89 85.85
N ALA A 228 14.85 -20.79 86.41
CA ALA A 228 15.22 -20.64 87.84
C ALA A 228 16.33 -19.59 88.12
N ALA A 229 15.96 -18.61 88.96
CA ALA A 229 16.64 -18.08 90.16
C ALA A 229 18.10 -17.53 90.18
N GLY A 230 18.26 -16.39 90.88
CA GLY A 230 19.48 -15.87 91.53
C GLY A 230 19.67 -14.36 91.30
N ALA A 231 19.20 -13.44 92.15
CA ALA A 231 19.67 -13.03 93.49
C ALA A 231 21.05 -12.31 93.51
N GLY A 232 21.04 -11.04 93.94
CA GLY A 232 22.11 -10.42 94.75
C GLY A 232 23.05 -9.44 94.06
N GLY A 233 23.08 -8.19 94.56
CA GLY A 233 24.08 -7.16 94.24
C GLY A 233 23.54 -5.75 94.39
#